data_AF-A0A956DD29-F1
#
_entry.id   AF-A0A956DD29-F1
#
_cell.length_a   1.000
_cell.length_b   1.000
_cell.length_c   1.000
_cell.angle_alpha   90.00
_cell.angle_beta   90.00
_cell.angle_gamma   90.00
#
_symmetry.space_group_name_H-M   'P 1'
#
loop_
_entity.id
_entity.type
_entity.pdbx_description
1 polymer ?
#
loop_
_entity_poly.entity_id
_entity_poly.type
_entity_poly.pdbx_seq_one_letter_code
_entity_poly.pdbx_strand_id
1 'polypeptide(L)'
;MPVPRAHLRDRLRLVIAALVGLAVLLVLRWDGFADAGGFEASLVEALAERVDVDPSSALRFGEGGVLRYEPVIFRGTVEEGGPADLFFVEVRAAEDGTVLSTRHLSNLTRTSSADELAPQRVGPHHAVFVAKVGGQFDAVTMLDLRGEPEAVTHGWPARARAQNAITNLQETGRRVGFGRRRYAIRPASEHLELAIEEGRVRMTLDEGSVVELDPEALDPVAGAERVEPNEQEKGMPGTITWVVDSVRNLSFVGPEPIAWLESRVFAVKDYFDRAYYAAAGGPDTEAEVAAEMGVTEEEARQRAELSATDPELGWPPAPLEPIIDAPARGEGEWLAVVDDPFVKAYPNAPPGFATTFLQVDPERPFTRVYVIAWDPRQIQLRIMSGTQEPESATGETAPGMVPRDDETLDRVVGGFNGGFQSLHGEF
;
A
#
# COMPACT_ATOMS: atom_id res chain seq x y z
N MET A 1 -22.32 31.70 -14.11
CA MET A 1 -21.75 32.89 -13.42
C MET A 1 -20.27 32.64 -13.16
N PRO A 2 -19.35 33.58 -13.46
CA PRO A 2 -17.93 33.36 -13.23
C PRO A 2 -17.62 33.48 -11.73
N VAL A 3 -16.99 32.45 -11.14
CA VAL A 3 -16.50 32.50 -9.75
C VAL A 3 -15.37 33.53 -9.65
N PRO A 4 -15.38 34.45 -8.66
CA PRO A 4 -14.35 35.48 -8.54
C PRO A 4 -12.99 34.86 -8.22
N ARG A 5 -11.95 35.23 -9.00
CA ARG A 5 -10.54 34.80 -8.87
C ARG A 5 -9.93 34.98 -7.45
N ALA A 6 -10.60 35.72 -6.56
CA ALA A 6 -10.20 35.93 -5.17
C ALA A 6 -10.25 34.63 -4.33
N HIS A 7 -11.29 33.79 -4.50
CA HIS A 7 -11.43 32.58 -3.68
C HIS A 7 -10.40 31.48 -3.97
N LEU A 8 -9.82 31.46 -5.18
CA LEU A 8 -8.76 30.50 -5.53
C LEU A 8 -7.44 30.83 -4.81
N ARG A 9 -7.12 32.13 -4.67
CA ARG A 9 -5.90 32.60 -4.00
C ARG A 9 -5.94 32.35 -2.49
N ASP A 10 -7.08 32.56 -1.85
CA ASP A 10 -7.22 32.35 -0.41
C ASP A 10 -7.21 30.85 -0.04
N ARG A 11 -7.74 29.98 -0.92
CA ARG A 11 -7.65 28.52 -0.76
C ARG A 11 -6.21 27.99 -0.95
N LEU A 12 -5.48 28.50 -1.94
CA LEU A 12 -4.06 28.16 -2.13
C LEU A 12 -3.21 28.59 -0.92
N ARG A 13 -3.49 29.76 -0.34
CA ARG A 13 -2.83 30.24 0.88
C ARG A 13 -3.11 29.35 2.09
N LEU A 14 -4.31 28.81 2.21
CA LEU A 14 -4.70 27.92 3.31
C LEU A 14 -4.03 26.55 3.19
N VAL A 15 -3.94 26.00 1.97
CA VAL A 15 -3.16 24.78 1.69
C VAL A 15 -1.67 25.00 1.95
N ILE A 16 -1.11 26.13 1.50
CA ILE A 16 0.29 26.48 1.78
C ILE A 16 0.50 26.66 3.29
N ALA A 17 -0.41 27.31 4.01
CA ALA A 17 -0.30 27.48 5.45
C ALA A 17 -0.39 26.14 6.21
N ALA A 18 -1.24 25.21 5.78
CA ALA A 18 -1.30 23.86 6.32
C ALA A 18 -0.02 23.07 6.02
N LEU A 19 0.52 23.15 4.79
CA LEU A 19 1.80 22.52 4.42
C LEU A 19 2.98 23.13 5.18
N VAL A 20 2.98 24.44 5.44
CA VAL A 20 3.99 25.11 6.26
C VAL A 20 3.85 24.72 7.73
N GLY A 21 2.63 24.66 8.27
CA GLY A 21 2.37 24.17 9.62
C GLY A 21 2.81 22.71 9.81
N LEU A 22 2.50 21.86 8.82
CA LEU A 22 2.96 20.47 8.74
C LEU A 22 4.49 20.38 8.66
N ALA A 23 5.14 21.18 7.81
CA ALA A 23 6.59 21.21 7.70
C ALA A 23 7.25 21.69 9.00
N VAL A 24 6.65 22.67 9.70
CA VAL A 24 7.15 23.18 10.98
C VAL A 24 6.99 22.14 12.09
N LEU A 25 5.85 21.43 12.16
CA LEU A 25 5.60 20.37 13.15
C LEU A 25 6.47 19.12 12.91
N LEU A 26 6.69 18.74 11.65
CA LEU A 26 7.59 17.63 11.28
C LEU A 26 9.07 17.95 11.53
N VAL A 27 9.46 19.24 11.50
CA VAL A 27 10.84 19.69 11.76
C VAL A 27 11.13 19.86 13.25
N LEU A 28 10.11 20.12 14.09
CA LEU A 28 10.27 20.50 15.50
C LEU A 28 10.05 19.36 16.51
N ARG A 29 9.98 18.09 16.08
CA ARG A 29 9.90 16.94 17.01
C ARG A 29 11.27 16.66 17.64
N TRP A 30 11.65 17.52 18.59
CA TRP A 30 12.83 17.41 19.44
C TRP A 30 12.46 16.66 20.72
N ASP A 31 13.07 15.49 20.94
CA ASP A 31 12.84 14.72 22.16
C ASP A 31 14.17 14.30 22.81
N GLY A 32 14.21 14.37 24.14
CA GLY A 32 15.14 13.62 24.99
C GLY A 32 16.58 14.13 25.07
N PHE A 33 16.92 14.78 26.17
CA PHE A 33 18.26 14.74 26.76
C PHE A 33 18.23 13.70 27.88
N ALA A 34 19.21 12.80 27.93
CA ALA A 34 19.34 11.83 29.01
C ALA A 34 20.81 11.48 29.25
N ASP A 35 21.16 11.29 30.52
CA ASP A 35 22.50 10.99 30.98
C ASP A 35 22.47 9.82 31.97
N ALA A 36 22.73 8.63 31.44
CA ALA A 36 22.69 7.37 32.18
C ALA A 36 24.02 6.59 32.11
N GLY A 37 25.15 7.30 32.06
CA GLY A 37 26.51 6.72 32.19
C GLY A 37 27.06 6.01 30.95
N GLY A 38 26.24 5.71 29.94
CA GLY A 38 26.66 5.15 28.65
C GLY A 38 25.62 5.40 27.56
N PHE A 39 25.97 5.14 26.30
CA PHE A 39 25.10 5.44 25.16
C PHE A 39 23.79 4.67 25.19
N GLU A 40 23.86 3.36 25.38
CA GLU A 40 22.70 2.47 25.34
C GLU A 40 21.74 2.80 26.49
N ALA A 41 22.26 3.01 27.70
CA ALA A 41 21.45 3.40 28.85
C ALA A 41 20.82 4.78 28.67
N SER A 42 21.58 5.75 28.12
CA SER A 42 21.06 7.09 27.86
C SER A 42 20.00 7.08 26.75
N LEU A 43 20.14 6.19 25.76
CA LEU A 43 19.13 6.01 24.71
C LEU A 43 17.83 5.44 25.26
N VAL A 44 17.92 4.42 26.12
CA VAL A 44 16.77 3.85 26.82
C VAL A 44 16.04 4.93 27.61
N GLU A 45 16.75 5.70 28.43
CA GLU A 45 16.13 6.78 29.22
C GLU A 45 15.54 7.88 28.35
N ALA A 46 16.22 8.29 27.26
CA ALA A 46 15.73 9.32 26.35
C ALA A 46 14.42 8.93 25.62
N LEU A 47 14.18 7.62 25.43
CA LEU A 47 13.04 7.10 24.67
C LEU A 47 11.98 6.40 25.52
N ALA A 48 12.18 6.27 26.84
CA ALA A 48 11.37 5.47 27.76
C ALA A 48 9.87 5.79 27.76
N GLU A 49 9.47 7.04 27.47
CA GLU A 49 8.06 7.42 27.39
C GLU A 49 7.34 6.90 26.13
N ARG A 50 8.08 6.34 25.17
CA ARG A 50 7.57 6.08 23.81
C ARG A 50 7.85 4.67 23.31
N VAL A 51 8.99 4.10 23.69
CA VAL A 51 9.40 2.75 23.30
C VAL A 51 10.32 2.19 24.39
N ASP A 52 10.09 0.94 24.76
CA ASP A 52 11.01 0.16 25.57
C ASP A 52 12.10 -0.40 24.66
N VAL A 53 13.31 0.12 24.82
CA VAL A 53 14.46 -0.14 23.93
C VAL A 53 15.21 -1.37 24.43
N ASP A 54 15.52 -2.32 23.55
CA ASP A 54 16.53 -3.35 23.85
C ASP A 54 17.94 -2.73 23.68
N PRO A 55 18.66 -2.42 24.77
CA PRO A 55 19.92 -1.69 24.70
C PRO A 55 21.00 -2.45 23.93
N SER A 56 20.93 -3.78 23.91
CA SER A 56 21.93 -4.63 23.24
C SER A 56 21.78 -4.65 21.72
N SER A 57 20.64 -4.17 21.22
CA SER A 57 20.27 -4.20 19.80
C SER A 57 20.64 -2.92 19.03
N ALA A 58 21.14 -1.90 19.72
CA ALA A 58 21.35 -0.58 19.14
C ALA A 58 22.56 -0.53 18.17
N LEU A 59 22.29 -0.27 16.89
CA LEU A 59 23.27 -0.12 15.84
C LEU A 59 23.41 1.35 15.40
N ARG A 60 24.59 1.94 15.60
CA ARG A 60 24.92 3.34 15.25
C ARG A 60 25.62 3.48 13.90
N PHE A 61 25.08 4.23 12.95
CA PHE A 61 25.65 4.35 11.61
C PHE A 61 26.41 5.68 11.41
N GLY A 62 27.53 5.64 10.69
CA GLY A 62 28.34 6.83 10.41
C GLY A 62 29.06 7.41 11.64
N GLU A 63 29.51 8.66 11.52
CA GLU A 63 30.22 9.39 12.58
C GLU A 63 29.25 10.40 13.22
N GLY A 64 28.79 10.12 14.45
CA GLY A 64 28.01 11.03 15.27
C GLY A 64 28.84 12.00 16.09
N GLY A 65 28.18 12.77 16.95
CA GLY A 65 28.83 13.59 17.97
C GLY A 65 27.98 14.79 18.39
N VAL A 66 28.54 15.67 19.23
CA VAL A 66 27.81 16.81 19.84
C VAL A 66 27.14 17.75 18.83
N LEU A 67 27.65 17.81 17.59
CA LEU A 67 27.15 18.69 16.53
C LEU A 67 26.44 17.95 15.38
N ARG A 68 26.51 16.61 15.34
CA ARG A 68 26.03 15.82 14.20
C ARG A 68 25.18 14.65 14.70
N TYR A 69 23.97 14.57 14.14
CA TYR A 69 23.11 13.41 14.35
C TYR A 69 23.70 12.19 13.63
N GLU A 70 23.70 11.05 14.30
CA GLU A 70 23.95 9.74 13.72
C GLU A 70 22.66 8.92 13.66
N PRO A 71 22.44 8.13 12.61
CA PRO A 71 21.29 7.25 12.51
C PRO A 71 21.49 6.03 13.41
N VAL A 72 20.47 5.66 14.17
CA VAL A 72 20.48 4.52 15.08
C VAL A 72 19.28 3.63 14.79
N ILE A 73 19.53 2.34 14.63
CA ILE A 73 18.50 1.32 14.48
C ILE A 73 18.55 0.42 15.71
N PHE A 74 17.40 0.11 16.29
CA PHE A 74 17.32 -0.74 17.47
C PHE A 74 16.00 -1.51 17.47
N ARG A 75 15.97 -2.60 18.22
CA ARG A 75 14.77 -3.37 18.53
C ARG A 75 14.11 -2.79 19.78
N GLY A 76 12.78 -2.70 19.78
CA GLY A 76 12.03 -2.25 20.95
C GLY A 76 10.56 -2.67 20.92
N THR A 77 9.85 -2.41 22.01
CA THR A 77 8.42 -2.68 22.16
C THR A 77 7.68 -1.42 22.58
N VAL A 78 6.44 -1.23 22.12
CA VAL A 78 5.58 -0.10 22.54
C VAL A 78 4.66 -0.53 23.67
N GLU A 79 4.19 -1.77 23.63
CA GLU A 79 3.29 -2.36 24.63
C GLU A 79 4.02 -3.48 25.38
N GLU A 80 3.82 -3.54 26.69
CA GLU A 80 4.43 -4.57 27.53
C GLU A 80 3.89 -5.96 27.12
N GLY A 81 4.80 -6.86 26.74
CA GLY A 81 4.45 -8.20 26.24
C GLY A 81 3.97 -8.24 24.79
N GLY A 82 3.97 -7.11 24.07
CA GLY A 82 3.72 -7.05 22.62
C GLY A 82 4.90 -7.57 21.78
N PRO A 83 4.68 -7.80 20.47
CA PRO A 83 5.77 -8.09 19.53
C PRO A 83 6.82 -6.98 19.52
N ALA A 84 8.09 -7.36 19.34
CA ALA A 84 9.15 -6.38 19.17
C ALA A 84 9.26 -5.96 17.72
N ASP A 85 9.46 -4.66 17.52
CA ASP A 85 9.60 -4.00 16.24
C ASP A 85 11.00 -3.38 16.09
N LEU A 86 11.35 -3.02 14.86
CA LEU A 86 12.57 -2.28 14.55
C LEU A 86 12.26 -0.80 14.45
N PHE A 87 13.02 -0.02 15.20
CA PHE A 87 12.89 1.43 15.27
C PHE A 87 14.11 2.10 14.66
N PHE A 88 13.83 3.27 14.10
CA PHE A 88 14.84 4.21 13.63
C PHE A 88 14.76 5.48 14.45
N VAL A 89 15.92 6.04 14.81
CA VAL A 89 16.02 7.36 15.43
C VAL A 89 17.33 8.02 15.02
N GLU A 90 17.33 9.35 14.92
CA GLU A 90 18.57 10.12 14.79
C GLU A 90 19.00 10.64 16.16
N VAL A 91 20.22 10.32 16.57
CA VAL A 91 20.75 10.61 17.90
C VAL A 91 21.95 11.53 17.82
N ARG A 92 22.05 12.45 18.76
CA ARG A 92 23.24 13.26 18.97
C ARG A 92 23.82 12.91 20.33
N ALA A 93 25.00 12.32 20.34
CA ALA A 93 25.66 11.88 21.58
C ALA A 93 26.93 12.69 21.88
N ALA A 94 27.24 12.83 23.17
CA ALA A 94 28.53 13.30 23.64
C ALA A 94 29.59 12.16 23.57
N GLU A 95 30.86 12.51 23.78
CA GLU A 95 31.98 11.56 23.69
C GLU A 95 31.92 10.46 24.77
N ASP A 96 31.31 10.77 25.91
CA ASP A 96 31.04 9.84 27.01
C ASP A 96 29.81 8.94 26.77
N GLY A 97 29.10 9.14 25.66
CA GLY A 97 27.91 8.39 25.29
C GLY A 97 26.59 9.04 25.72
N THR A 98 26.61 10.12 26.49
CA THR A 98 25.38 10.81 26.92
C THR A 98 24.54 11.25 25.71
N VAL A 99 23.24 10.92 25.71
CA VAL A 99 22.32 11.28 24.63
C VAL A 99 21.85 12.72 24.82
N LEU A 100 22.32 13.60 23.96
CA LEU A 100 22.06 15.04 24.04
C LEU A 100 20.72 15.42 23.40
N SER A 101 20.31 14.70 22.36
CA SER A 101 19.07 14.92 21.63
C SER A 101 18.75 13.72 20.76
N THR A 102 17.48 13.38 20.67
CA THR A 102 16.92 12.49 19.65
C THR A 102 15.93 13.24 18.76
N ARG A 103 15.72 12.72 17.55
CA ARG A 103 14.66 13.17 16.64
C ARG A 103 14.28 12.06 15.67
N HIS A 104 13.15 12.23 15.00
CA HIS A 104 12.71 11.35 13.92
C HIS A 104 12.55 9.88 14.34
N LEU A 105 12.10 9.64 15.59
CA LEU A 105 11.75 8.30 16.03
C LEU A 105 10.60 7.75 15.18
N SER A 106 10.86 6.65 14.49
CA SER A 106 9.93 5.97 13.57
C SER A 106 9.98 4.45 13.78
N ASN A 107 8.82 3.82 13.85
CA ASN A 107 8.69 2.36 13.78
C ASN A 107 8.75 1.93 12.30
N LEU A 108 9.77 1.14 11.94
CA LEU A 108 10.05 0.71 10.57
C LEU A 108 9.29 -0.55 10.14
N THR A 109 8.85 -1.38 11.09
CA THR A 109 8.26 -2.70 10.81
C THR A 109 6.77 -2.75 11.12
N ARG A 110 6.31 -2.10 12.20
CA ARG A 110 4.89 -1.99 12.59
C ARG A 110 4.15 -3.34 12.57
N THR A 111 4.78 -4.36 13.13
CA THR A 111 4.23 -5.73 13.12
C THR A 111 3.36 -5.98 14.35
N SER A 112 2.20 -6.61 14.15
CA SER A 112 1.26 -6.95 15.23
C SER A 112 1.32 -8.42 15.63
N SER A 113 1.98 -9.28 14.86
CA SER A 113 2.08 -10.73 15.09
C SER A 113 3.43 -11.34 14.66
N ALA A 114 4.44 -10.50 14.37
CA ALA A 114 5.82 -10.94 14.17
C ALA A 114 6.71 -10.37 15.27
N ASP A 115 7.67 -11.15 15.76
CA ASP A 115 8.73 -10.68 16.64
C ASP A 115 9.99 -10.47 15.79
N GLU A 116 10.38 -9.22 15.61
CA GLU A 116 11.58 -8.88 14.87
C GLU A 116 12.82 -9.05 15.75
N LEU A 117 13.79 -9.84 15.28
CA LEU A 117 15.03 -10.07 16.00
C LEU A 117 15.97 -8.85 15.97
N ALA A 118 16.91 -8.82 16.91
CA ALA A 118 17.91 -7.77 16.99
C ALA A 118 18.64 -7.60 15.65
N PRO A 119 18.74 -6.37 15.13
CA PRO A 119 19.37 -6.13 13.84
C PRO A 119 20.88 -6.39 13.95
N GLN A 120 21.49 -6.83 12.84
CA GLN A 120 22.93 -6.97 12.71
C GLN A 120 23.48 -6.09 11.59
N ARG A 121 24.70 -5.56 11.78
CA ARG A 121 25.34 -4.69 10.80
C ARG A 121 26.08 -5.50 9.75
N VAL A 122 25.64 -5.42 8.50
CA VAL A 122 26.30 -6.08 7.36
C VAL A 122 27.43 -5.21 6.78
N GLY A 123 27.26 -3.89 6.80
CA GLY A 123 28.23 -2.95 6.24
C GLY A 123 28.06 -1.53 6.77
N PRO A 124 28.70 -0.52 6.14
CA PRO A 124 28.64 0.88 6.60
C PRO A 124 27.24 1.49 6.50
N HIS A 125 26.38 0.94 5.62
CA HIS A 125 25.05 1.45 5.34
C HIS A 125 23.96 0.36 5.35
N HIS A 126 24.31 -0.88 5.70
CA HIS A 126 23.39 -2.01 5.61
C HIS A 126 23.17 -2.64 6.98
N ALA A 127 21.90 -2.87 7.31
CA ALA A 127 21.45 -3.67 8.44
C ALA A 127 20.63 -4.86 7.94
N VAL A 128 20.69 -5.97 8.66
CA VAL A 128 19.83 -7.12 8.41
C VAL A 128 19.09 -7.47 9.69
N PHE A 129 17.82 -7.85 9.57
CA PHE A 129 17.02 -8.35 10.67
C PHE A 129 16.11 -9.47 10.17
N VAL A 130 15.57 -10.25 11.11
CA VAL A 130 14.81 -11.47 10.84
C VAL A 130 13.47 -11.38 11.55
N ALA A 131 12.40 -11.67 10.82
CA ALA A 131 11.05 -11.72 11.35
C ALA A 131 10.70 -13.14 11.79
N LYS A 132 10.24 -13.27 13.05
CA LYS A 132 9.77 -14.54 13.61
C LYS A 132 8.27 -14.52 13.82
N VAL A 133 7.56 -15.49 13.26
CA VAL A 133 6.11 -15.60 13.26
C VAL A 133 5.71 -16.96 13.81
N GLY A 134 4.87 -17.00 14.84
CA GLY A 134 4.34 -18.27 15.37
C GLY A 134 5.42 -19.27 15.81
N GLY A 135 6.61 -18.79 16.19
CA GLY A 135 7.74 -19.63 16.57
C GLY A 135 8.71 -20.00 15.43
N GLN A 136 8.38 -19.69 14.18
CA GLN A 136 9.19 -19.98 12.98
C GLN A 136 9.77 -18.70 12.37
N PHE A 137 10.89 -18.83 11.67
CA PHE A 137 11.52 -17.78 10.89
C PHE A 137 10.86 -17.69 9.52
N ASP A 138 10.19 -16.57 9.26
CA ASP A 138 9.38 -16.37 8.06
C ASP A 138 10.09 -15.53 7.01
N ALA A 139 10.86 -14.51 7.41
CA ALA A 139 11.54 -13.64 6.46
C ALA A 139 12.81 -13.02 7.01
N VAL A 140 13.71 -12.67 6.09
CA VAL A 140 14.89 -11.83 6.36
C VAL A 140 14.78 -10.55 5.57
N THR A 141 15.01 -9.42 6.22
CA THR A 141 14.95 -8.10 5.57
C THR A 141 16.32 -7.44 5.62
N MET A 142 16.80 -7.02 4.46
CA MET A 142 17.97 -6.15 4.31
C MET A 142 17.49 -4.70 4.22
N LEU A 143 18.11 -3.82 5.02
CA LEU A 143 17.83 -2.39 5.06
C LEU A 143 19.06 -1.61 4.59
N ASP A 144 18.89 -0.76 3.58
CA ASP A 144 19.89 0.19 3.10
C ASP A 144 19.57 1.61 3.61
N LEU A 145 20.49 2.13 4.43
CA LEU A 145 20.40 3.46 5.02
C LEU A 145 20.76 4.58 4.02
N ARG A 146 21.25 4.30 2.81
CA ARG A 146 21.48 5.33 1.78
C ARG A 146 20.17 5.92 1.25
N GLY A 147 19.08 5.14 1.30
CA GLY A 147 17.75 5.53 0.85
C GLY A 147 17.14 4.53 -0.11
N GLU A 148 15.96 4.85 -0.62
CA GLU A 148 15.25 4.04 -1.60
C GLU A 148 16.03 3.92 -2.92
N PRO A 149 15.97 2.77 -3.61
CA PRO A 149 16.62 2.61 -4.90
C PRO A 149 16.00 3.57 -5.93
N GLU A 150 16.84 4.11 -6.82
CA GLU A 150 16.37 5.04 -7.87
C GLU A 150 15.31 4.40 -8.78
N ALA A 151 15.37 3.08 -8.95
CA ALA A 151 14.42 2.29 -9.74
C ALA A 151 12.96 2.48 -9.29
N VAL A 152 12.72 2.66 -7.98
CA VAL A 152 11.38 2.83 -7.39
C VAL A 152 10.64 4.04 -7.97
N THR A 153 11.37 5.12 -8.22
CA THR A 153 10.79 6.38 -8.71
C THR A 153 11.16 6.68 -10.16
N HIS A 154 11.69 5.67 -10.87
CA HIS A 154 12.08 5.79 -12.26
C HIS A 154 10.86 6.16 -13.13
N GLY A 155 11.04 7.13 -14.02
CA GLY A 155 9.95 7.65 -14.87
C GLY A 155 8.94 8.54 -14.16
N TRP A 156 9.04 8.75 -12.84
CA TRP A 156 8.10 9.60 -12.13
C TRP A 156 8.31 11.09 -12.46
N PRO A 157 7.24 11.90 -12.45
CA PRO A 157 7.37 13.35 -12.53
C PRO A 157 7.94 13.93 -11.22
N ALA A 158 8.59 15.10 -11.29
CA ALA A 158 9.23 15.73 -10.13
C ALA A 158 8.27 15.95 -8.94
N ARG A 159 6.99 16.24 -9.21
CA ARG A 159 5.96 16.36 -8.18
C ARG A 159 5.79 15.07 -7.37
N ALA A 160 5.79 13.91 -8.03
CA ALA A 160 5.54 12.62 -7.41
C ALA A 160 6.75 12.19 -6.56
N ARG A 161 7.97 12.51 -7.02
CA ARG A 161 9.18 12.36 -6.19
C ARG A 161 9.17 13.25 -4.95
N ALA A 162 8.69 14.49 -5.06
CA ALA A 162 8.57 15.37 -3.90
C ALA A 162 7.51 14.87 -2.91
N GLN A 163 6.38 14.35 -3.41
CA GLN A 163 5.36 13.69 -2.59
C GLN A 163 5.92 12.46 -1.87
N ASN A 164 6.64 11.59 -2.57
CA ASN A 164 7.33 10.44 -1.97
C ASN A 164 8.33 10.87 -0.88
N ALA A 165 9.12 11.92 -1.13
CA ALA A 165 10.07 12.42 -0.14
C ALA A 165 9.39 12.95 1.14
N ILE A 166 8.17 13.49 1.03
CA ILE A 166 7.37 13.89 2.19
C ILE A 166 6.81 12.64 2.90
N THR A 167 6.26 11.69 2.15
CA THR A 167 5.76 10.41 2.69
C THR A 167 6.87 9.68 3.46
N ASN A 168 8.06 9.55 2.88
CA ASN A 168 9.22 8.94 3.54
C ASN A 168 9.62 9.70 4.82
N LEU A 169 9.54 11.04 4.80
CA LEU A 169 9.79 11.84 6.02
C LEU A 169 8.75 11.58 7.11
N GLN A 170 7.48 11.36 6.76
CA GLN A 170 6.42 11.05 7.72
C GLN A 170 6.54 9.63 8.28
N GLU A 171 6.82 8.65 7.42
CA GLU A 171 6.86 7.24 7.79
C GLU A 171 8.16 6.87 8.51
N THR A 172 9.29 7.32 7.97
CA THR A 172 10.61 6.84 8.37
C THR A 172 11.49 7.95 8.97
N GLY A 173 10.98 9.18 9.05
CA GLY A 173 11.76 10.33 9.53
C GLY A 173 12.81 10.83 8.54
N ARG A 174 12.88 10.27 7.33
CA ARG A 174 13.92 10.58 6.33
C ARG A 174 13.32 10.81 4.97
N ARG A 175 13.69 11.90 4.29
CA ARG A 175 13.19 12.19 2.93
C ARG A 175 13.60 11.15 1.88
N VAL A 176 14.75 10.52 2.09
CA VAL A 176 15.28 9.49 1.20
C VAL A 176 14.70 8.09 1.50
N GLY A 177 13.93 7.95 2.59
CA GLY A 177 13.40 6.66 3.04
C GLY A 177 14.51 5.67 3.40
N PHE A 178 14.21 4.39 3.21
CA PHE A 178 15.14 3.27 3.30
C PHE A 178 14.97 2.37 2.10
N GLY A 179 16.08 1.86 1.57
CA GLY A 179 16.03 0.75 0.63
C GLY A 179 15.69 -0.51 1.42
N ARG A 180 14.63 -1.21 1.05
CA ARG A 180 14.21 -2.45 1.71
C ARG A 180 14.25 -3.59 0.69
N ARG A 181 14.86 -4.71 1.06
CA ARG A 181 14.74 -5.97 0.31
C ARG A 181 14.34 -7.05 1.29
N ARG A 182 13.16 -7.65 1.07
CA ARG A 182 12.65 -8.72 1.92
C ARG A 182 12.83 -10.04 1.20
N TYR A 183 13.31 -11.04 1.91
CA TYR A 183 13.47 -12.41 1.43
C TYR A 183 12.54 -13.28 2.25
N ALA A 184 11.43 -13.71 1.67
CA ALA A 184 10.50 -14.62 2.34
C ALA A 184 11.10 -16.03 2.33
N ILE A 185 11.23 -16.66 3.49
CA ILE A 185 11.78 -18.00 3.63
C ILE A 185 10.67 -19.00 3.30
N ARG A 186 10.90 -19.84 2.29
CA ARG A 186 9.91 -20.79 1.78
C ARG A 186 10.52 -22.20 1.67
N PRO A 187 9.98 -23.20 2.41
CA PRO A 187 9.05 -23.07 3.54
C PRO A 187 9.70 -22.33 4.73
N ALA A 188 8.88 -21.78 5.63
CA ALA A 188 9.34 -21.15 6.87
C ALA A 188 10.20 -22.13 7.69
N SER A 189 11.22 -21.60 8.39
CA SER A 189 12.26 -22.40 9.05
C SER A 189 12.07 -22.42 10.56
N GLU A 190 12.27 -23.55 11.23
CA GLU A 190 12.27 -23.63 12.69
C GLU A 190 13.60 -23.14 13.29
N HIS A 191 14.69 -23.34 12.57
CA HIS A 191 16.04 -22.92 12.94
C HIS A 191 16.58 -21.93 11.92
N LEU A 192 17.22 -20.87 12.40
CA LEU A 192 17.93 -19.91 11.59
C LEU A 192 19.14 -19.41 12.38
N GLU A 193 20.32 -19.61 11.82
CA GLU A 193 21.55 -18.98 12.28
C GLU A 193 21.99 -17.96 11.24
N LEU A 194 22.18 -16.70 11.67
CA LEU A 194 22.62 -15.61 10.82
C LEU A 194 24.06 -15.25 11.14
N ALA A 195 24.92 -15.25 10.12
CA ALA A 195 26.30 -14.83 10.20
C ALA A 195 26.61 -13.78 9.13
N ILE A 196 27.52 -12.86 9.44
CA ILE A 196 28.00 -11.84 8.49
C ILE A 196 29.43 -12.19 8.11
N GLU A 197 29.65 -12.54 6.85
CA GLU A 197 30.93 -12.99 6.31
C GLU A 197 31.30 -12.11 5.12
N GLU A 198 32.45 -11.44 5.18
CA GLU A 198 32.95 -10.59 4.08
C GLU A 198 31.96 -9.53 3.57
N GLY A 199 31.08 -9.03 4.45
CA GLY A 199 30.04 -8.06 4.09
C GLY A 199 28.82 -8.65 3.39
N ARG A 200 28.68 -9.98 3.39
CA ARG A 200 27.49 -10.72 2.95
C ARG A 200 26.78 -11.32 4.16
N VAL A 201 25.50 -11.63 3.98
CA VAL A 201 24.70 -12.34 4.99
C VAL A 201 24.65 -13.81 4.62
N ARG A 202 25.16 -14.67 5.50
CA ARG A 202 25.05 -16.12 5.41
C ARG A 202 24.00 -16.58 6.41
N MET A 203 23.00 -17.30 5.93
CA MET A 203 21.94 -17.89 6.74
C MET A 203 22.03 -19.41 6.67
N THR A 204 22.02 -20.06 7.81
CA THR A 204 21.86 -21.52 7.90
C THR A 204 20.47 -21.81 8.40
N LEU A 205 19.65 -22.44 7.55
CA LEU A 205 18.28 -22.84 7.82
C LEU A 205 18.21 -24.31 8.26
N ASP A 206 16.99 -24.82 8.40
CA ASP A 206 16.74 -26.23 8.69
C ASP A 206 17.49 -27.17 7.72
N GLU A 207 17.86 -28.34 8.25
CA GLU A 207 18.60 -29.39 7.55
C GLU A 207 19.99 -28.94 7.03
N GLY A 208 20.50 -27.80 7.51
CA GLY A 208 21.79 -27.25 7.11
C GLY A 208 21.75 -26.54 5.75
N SER A 209 20.55 -26.20 5.25
CA SER A 209 20.41 -25.43 4.01
C SER A 209 21.04 -24.06 4.17
N VAL A 210 21.89 -23.65 3.23
CA VAL A 210 22.58 -22.35 3.30
C VAL A 210 22.02 -21.40 2.27
N VAL A 211 21.70 -20.18 2.71
CA VAL A 211 21.35 -19.05 1.84
C VAL A 211 22.40 -17.96 2.02
N GLU A 212 22.90 -17.43 0.91
CA GLU A 212 23.85 -16.31 0.91
C GLU A 212 23.25 -15.10 0.20
N LEU A 213 23.20 -13.97 0.89
CA LEU A 213 22.62 -12.72 0.40
C LEU A 213 23.69 -11.64 0.26
N ASP A 214 23.70 -10.99 -0.90
CA ASP A 214 24.51 -9.79 -1.15
C ASP A 214 23.67 -8.54 -0.82
N PRO A 215 24.14 -7.62 0.04
CA PRO A 215 23.42 -6.39 0.31
C PRO A 215 23.25 -5.48 -0.92
N GLU A 216 24.01 -5.67 -2.00
CA GLU A 216 23.91 -4.87 -3.23
C GLU A 216 23.12 -5.57 -4.35
N ALA A 217 22.79 -6.86 -4.21
CA ALA A 217 21.98 -7.60 -5.19
C ALA A 217 20.59 -7.94 -4.64
N LEU A 218 19.64 -8.20 -5.54
CA LEU A 218 18.32 -8.74 -5.20
C LEU A 218 18.33 -10.27 -5.23
N ASP A 219 19.01 -10.87 -6.21
CA ASP A 219 19.10 -12.32 -6.30
C ASP A 219 20.05 -12.88 -5.24
N PRO A 220 19.65 -13.94 -4.51
CA PRO A 220 20.55 -14.66 -3.62
C PRO A 220 21.77 -15.20 -4.39
N VAL A 221 22.93 -15.14 -3.75
CA VAL A 221 24.18 -15.70 -4.28
C VAL A 221 24.13 -17.24 -4.25
N ALA A 222 23.50 -17.79 -3.21
CA ALA A 222 23.27 -19.22 -3.01
C ALA A 222 21.93 -19.44 -2.27
N GLY A 223 21.31 -20.60 -2.50
CA GLY A 223 20.08 -21.01 -1.81
C GLY A 223 18.81 -20.30 -2.30
N ALA A 224 18.77 -19.88 -3.56
CA ALA A 224 17.62 -19.16 -4.14
C ALA A 224 16.32 -19.98 -4.12
N GLU A 225 16.39 -21.30 -4.05
CA GLU A 225 15.23 -22.19 -3.90
C GLU A 225 14.59 -22.15 -2.52
N ARG A 226 15.25 -21.55 -1.52
CA ARG A 226 14.76 -21.46 -0.13
C ARG A 226 14.20 -20.09 0.23
N VAL A 227 14.35 -19.11 -0.66
CA VAL A 227 13.89 -17.74 -0.43
C VAL A 227 13.23 -17.15 -1.66
N GLU A 228 12.17 -16.39 -1.45
CA GLU A 228 11.51 -15.60 -2.47
C GLU A 228 11.89 -14.12 -2.27
N PRO A 229 12.70 -13.53 -3.18
CA PRO A 229 13.09 -12.13 -3.09
C PRO A 229 11.93 -11.21 -3.48
N ASN A 230 11.59 -10.28 -2.59
CA ASN A 230 10.60 -9.23 -2.82
C ASN A 230 11.30 -7.87 -2.94
N GLU A 231 11.25 -7.30 -4.15
CA GLU A 231 11.77 -5.96 -4.42
C GLU A 231 10.82 -4.89 -3.86
N GLN A 232 11.39 -3.77 -3.42
CA GLN A 232 10.61 -2.62 -3.01
C GLN A 232 9.97 -1.95 -4.23
N GLU A 233 8.65 -2.05 -4.34
CA GLU A 233 7.89 -1.37 -5.39
C GLU A 233 6.94 -0.32 -4.79
N LYS A 234 6.85 0.85 -5.46
CA LYS A 234 5.89 1.89 -5.11
C LYS A 234 5.03 2.26 -6.31
N GLY A 235 3.75 2.51 -6.05
CA GLY A 235 2.85 3.16 -7.00
C GLY A 235 3.11 4.67 -7.04
N MET A 236 2.99 5.28 -8.22
CA MET A 236 3.07 6.74 -8.34
C MET A 236 1.91 7.40 -7.57
N PRO A 237 2.18 8.32 -6.64
CA PRO A 237 1.12 8.95 -5.85
C PRO A 237 0.19 9.82 -6.71
N GLY A 238 -1.12 9.63 -6.53
CA GLY A 238 -2.15 10.54 -7.05
C GLY A 238 -2.21 11.81 -6.20
N THR A 239 -2.31 13.00 -6.82
CA THR A 239 -2.19 14.27 -6.06
C THR A 239 -3.21 14.41 -4.93
N ILE A 240 -4.47 14.05 -5.18
CA ILE A 240 -5.55 14.20 -4.20
C ILE A 240 -5.50 13.08 -3.16
N THR A 241 -5.35 11.83 -3.61
CA THR A 241 -5.26 10.66 -2.73
C THR A 241 -4.08 10.80 -1.77
N TRP A 242 -2.92 11.23 -2.29
CA TRP A 242 -1.73 11.49 -1.47
C TRP A 242 -1.96 12.53 -0.37
N VAL A 243 -2.71 13.61 -0.63
CA VAL A 243 -3.01 14.59 0.43
C VAL A 243 -3.86 13.96 1.52
N VAL A 244 -4.89 13.18 1.14
CA VAL A 244 -5.75 12.47 2.08
C VAL A 244 -4.92 11.50 2.92
N ASP A 245 -4.07 10.69 2.28
CA ASP A 245 -3.21 9.71 2.95
C ASP A 245 -2.18 10.39 3.87
N SER A 246 -1.57 11.50 3.41
CA SER A 246 -0.60 12.26 4.21
C SER A 246 -1.22 12.88 5.46
N VAL A 247 -2.49 13.27 5.39
CA VAL A 247 -3.26 13.78 6.55
C VAL A 247 -3.68 12.63 7.46
N ARG A 248 -4.07 11.48 6.91
CA ARG A 248 -4.39 10.26 7.68
C ARG A 248 -3.20 9.74 8.49
N ASN A 249 -1.99 9.82 7.94
CA ASN A 249 -0.77 9.41 8.63
C ASN A 249 -0.40 10.31 9.83
N LEU A 250 -1.15 11.40 10.07
CA LEU A 250 -1.06 12.19 11.28
C LEU A 250 -1.98 11.59 12.34
N SER A 251 -1.42 10.76 13.22
CA SER A 251 -2.12 10.01 14.28
C SER A 251 -2.95 10.84 15.28
N PHE A 252 -2.96 12.17 15.18
CA PHE A 252 -3.78 13.08 15.99
C PHE A 252 -5.04 13.59 15.25
N VAL A 253 -5.21 13.29 13.97
CA VAL A 253 -6.38 13.70 13.19
C VAL A 253 -7.39 12.55 13.19
N GLY A 254 -8.39 12.64 14.06
CA GLY A 254 -9.49 11.65 14.13
C GLY A 254 -10.33 11.57 12.84
N PRO A 255 -11.30 10.64 12.79
CA PRO A 255 -12.09 10.35 11.57
C PRO A 255 -13.02 11.50 11.11
N GLU A 256 -13.49 12.36 12.02
CA GLU A 256 -14.43 13.46 11.69
C GLU A 256 -13.82 14.57 10.79
N PRO A 257 -12.62 15.12 11.08
CA PRO A 257 -11.94 16.05 10.18
C PRO A 257 -11.64 15.47 8.78
N ILE A 258 -11.37 14.16 8.71
CA ILE A 258 -11.05 13.44 7.46
C ILE A 258 -12.30 13.35 6.58
N ALA A 259 -13.44 12.94 7.13
CA ALA A 259 -14.71 12.91 6.41
C ALA A 259 -15.12 14.31 5.91
N TRP A 260 -14.86 15.36 6.70
CA TRP A 260 -15.08 16.75 6.27
C TRP A 260 -14.18 17.14 5.09
N LEU A 261 -12.89 16.80 5.12
CA LEU A 261 -11.95 17.10 4.05
C LEU A 261 -12.29 16.34 2.76
N GLU A 262 -12.60 15.04 2.86
CA GLU A 262 -13.05 14.21 1.75
C GLU A 262 -14.31 14.80 1.11
N SER A 263 -15.34 15.12 1.89
CA SER A 263 -16.57 15.73 1.38
C SER A 263 -16.30 17.03 0.62
N ARG A 264 -15.36 17.86 1.09
CA ARG A 264 -15.07 19.17 0.49
C ARG A 264 -14.23 19.07 -0.76
N VAL A 265 -13.28 18.13 -0.81
CA VAL A 265 -12.43 17.90 -1.97
C VAL A 265 -13.22 17.21 -3.08
N PHE A 266 -14.01 16.18 -2.75
CA PHE A 266 -14.90 15.53 -3.71
C PHE A 266 -15.97 16.50 -4.22
N ALA A 267 -16.58 17.35 -3.37
CA ALA A 267 -17.54 18.36 -3.83
C ALA A 267 -16.93 19.39 -4.81
N VAL A 268 -15.63 19.70 -4.69
CA VAL A 268 -14.95 20.62 -5.62
C VAL A 268 -14.66 19.93 -6.95
N LYS A 269 -14.15 18.69 -6.94
CA LYS A 269 -13.95 17.89 -8.15
C LYS A 269 -15.28 17.70 -8.89
N ASP A 270 -16.31 17.34 -8.14
CA ASP A 270 -17.67 17.12 -8.61
C ASP A 270 -18.29 18.36 -9.27
N TYR A 271 -18.05 19.56 -8.72
CA TYR A 271 -18.49 20.82 -9.32
C TYR A 271 -17.81 21.09 -10.69
N PHE A 272 -16.52 20.78 -10.82
CA PHE A 272 -15.80 20.95 -12.09
C PHE A 272 -16.22 19.92 -13.12
N ASP A 273 -16.44 18.67 -12.70
CA ASP A 273 -16.95 17.60 -13.56
C ASP A 273 -18.37 17.97 -14.06
N ARG A 274 -19.28 18.42 -13.17
CA ARG A 274 -20.62 18.92 -13.53
C ARG A 274 -20.56 20.09 -14.52
N ALA A 275 -19.66 21.05 -14.32
CA ALA A 275 -19.52 22.21 -15.20
C ALA A 275 -18.96 21.83 -16.58
N TYR A 276 -18.06 20.84 -16.63
CA TYR A 276 -17.49 20.33 -17.87
C TYR A 276 -18.52 19.54 -18.68
N TYR A 277 -19.25 18.60 -18.06
CA TYR A 277 -20.28 17.80 -18.75
C TYR A 277 -21.51 18.62 -19.15
N ALA A 278 -21.87 19.67 -18.39
CA ALA A 278 -22.92 20.59 -18.78
C ALA A 278 -22.53 21.51 -19.97
N ALA A 279 -21.23 21.73 -20.20
CA ALA A 279 -20.72 22.57 -21.29
C ALA A 279 -20.31 21.77 -22.53
N ALA A 280 -19.85 20.53 -22.37
CA ALA A 280 -19.39 19.66 -23.45
C ALA A 280 -20.52 18.83 -24.09
N GLY A 281 -21.71 18.78 -23.47
CA GLY A 281 -22.75 17.82 -23.81
C GLY A 281 -22.40 16.44 -23.25
N GLY A 282 -23.35 15.80 -22.57
CA GLY A 282 -23.18 14.41 -22.15
C GLY A 282 -23.01 13.48 -23.35
N PRO A 283 -22.33 12.33 -23.21
CA PRO A 283 -22.19 11.36 -24.29
C PRO A 283 -23.57 10.93 -24.77
N ASP A 284 -23.79 11.08 -26.07
CA ASP A 284 -25.04 10.76 -26.76
C ASP A 284 -25.10 9.24 -26.95
N THR A 285 -25.44 8.52 -25.89
CA THR A 285 -25.42 7.05 -25.85
C THR A 285 -26.35 6.37 -26.86
N GLU A 286 -27.26 7.10 -27.52
CA GLU A 286 -28.06 6.54 -28.61
C GLU A 286 -27.22 6.31 -29.89
N ALA A 287 -26.22 7.16 -30.15
CA ALA A 287 -25.37 7.06 -31.34
C ALA A 287 -24.24 6.03 -31.19
N GLU A 288 -23.75 5.80 -29.97
CA GLU A 288 -22.73 4.79 -29.67
C GLU A 288 -23.30 3.36 -29.67
N VAL A 289 -24.51 3.15 -29.12
CA VAL A 289 -25.19 1.84 -29.12
C VAL A 289 -25.67 1.46 -30.54
N ALA A 290 -26.10 2.43 -31.36
CA ALA A 290 -26.47 2.17 -32.75
C ALA A 290 -25.26 1.85 -33.65
N ALA A 291 -24.06 2.31 -33.29
CA ALA A 291 -22.83 2.05 -34.02
C ALA A 291 -22.18 0.68 -33.67
N GLU A 292 -22.47 0.12 -32.49
CA GLU A 292 -21.99 -1.20 -32.05
C GLU A 292 -22.83 -2.40 -32.55
N MET A 293 -24.06 -2.17 -33.01
CA MET A 293 -25.05 -3.23 -33.31
C MET A 293 -24.86 -3.96 -34.65
N GLY A 294 -23.62 -4.22 -35.08
CA GLY A 294 -23.30 -5.12 -36.20
C GLY A 294 -23.55 -6.62 -35.92
N VAL A 295 -24.52 -6.92 -35.05
CA VAL A 295 -24.83 -8.25 -34.50
C VAL A 295 -25.97 -8.87 -35.30
N THR A 296 -25.89 -10.16 -35.62
CA THR A 296 -26.94 -10.87 -36.35
C THR A 296 -28.22 -11.03 -35.50
N GLU A 297 -29.40 -11.15 -36.12
CA GLU A 297 -30.67 -11.35 -35.40
C GLU A 297 -30.67 -12.60 -34.51
N GLU A 298 -29.87 -13.61 -34.88
CA GLU A 298 -29.73 -14.86 -34.14
C GLU A 298 -28.91 -14.69 -32.86
N GLU A 299 -27.80 -13.95 -32.92
CA GLU A 299 -26.97 -13.59 -31.77
C GLU A 299 -27.75 -12.69 -30.79
N ALA A 300 -28.56 -11.77 -31.30
CA ALA A 300 -29.42 -10.92 -30.47
C ALA A 300 -30.48 -11.72 -29.70
N ARG A 301 -31.12 -12.71 -30.36
CA ARG A 301 -32.09 -13.60 -29.71
C ARG A 301 -31.42 -14.50 -28.67
N GLN A 302 -30.29 -15.10 -29.01
CA GLN A 302 -29.54 -15.95 -28.09
C GLN A 302 -29.08 -15.16 -26.86
N ARG A 303 -28.59 -13.93 -27.04
CA ARG A 303 -28.23 -13.05 -25.92
C ARG A 303 -29.44 -12.70 -25.06
N ALA A 304 -30.60 -12.44 -25.64
CA ALA A 304 -31.83 -12.15 -24.89
C ALA A 304 -32.28 -13.36 -24.05
N GLU A 305 -32.23 -14.58 -24.60
CA GLU A 305 -32.53 -15.82 -23.87
C GLU A 305 -31.56 -16.05 -22.71
N LEU A 306 -30.25 -15.89 -22.94
CA LEU A 306 -29.21 -16.08 -21.93
C LEU A 306 -29.19 -14.98 -20.86
N SER A 307 -29.84 -13.84 -21.12
CA SER A 307 -29.97 -12.74 -20.18
C SER A 307 -31.20 -12.86 -19.27
N ALA A 308 -32.11 -13.78 -19.57
CA ALA A 308 -33.28 -14.05 -18.74
C ALA A 308 -32.88 -14.98 -17.56
N THR A 309 -33.37 -14.66 -16.36
CA THR A 309 -33.15 -15.49 -15.17
C THR A 309 -33.74 -16.89 -15.36
N ASP A 310 -32.88 -17.90 -15.33
CA ASP A 310 -33.30 -19.30 -15.26
C ASP A 310 -33.89 -19.60 -13.85
N PRO A 311 -35.16 -20.02 -13.73
CA PRO A 311 -35.79 -20.29 -12.43
C PRO A 311 -35.17 -21.46 -11.64
N GLU A 312 -34.55 -22.44 -12.31
CA GLU A 312 -33.91 -23.58 -11.66
C GLU A 312 -32.50 -23.23 -11.19
N LEU A 313 -31.75 -22.48 -12.00
CA LEU A 313 -30.38 -22.07 -11.70
C LEU A 313 -30.29 -20.78 -10.88
N GLY A 314 -31.36 -19.98 -10.86
CA GLY A 314 -31.38 -18.64 -10.27
C GLY A 314 -30.42 -17.66 -10.94
N TRP A 315 -30.06 -17.89 -12.22
CA TRP A 315 -28.96 -17.22 -12.89
C TRP A 315 -29.33 -16.78 -14.33
N PRO A 316 -28.95 -15.56 -14.78
CA PRO A 316 -28.49 -14.44 -13.94
C PRO A 316 -29.55 -14.08 -12.87
N PRO A 317 -29.20 -13.33 -11.82
CA PRO A 317 -30.16 -12.94 -10.78
C PRO A 317 -31.40 -12.24 -11.35
N ALA A 318 -32.44 -12.06 -10.55
CA ALA A 318 -33.59 -11.26 -10.99
C ALA A 318 -33.14 -9.86 -11.46
N PRO A 319 -33.80 -9.26 -12.46
CA PRO A 319 -33.53 -7.88 -12.88
C PRO A 319 -33.57 -6.91 -11.70
N LEU A 320 -32.68 -5.92 -11.72
CA LEU A 320 -32.62 -4.90 -10.68
C LEU A 320 -33.74 -3.89 -10.86
N GLU A 321 -34.36 -3.47 -9.77
CA GLU A 321 -35.37 -2.40 -9.81
C GLU A 321 -34.67 -1.04 -10.00
N PRO A 322 -35.01 -0.27 -11.04
CA PRO A 322 -34.48 1.08 -11.19
C PRO A 322 -34.84 1.97 -10.02
N ILE A 323 -33.90 2.82 -9.61
CA ILE A 323 -34.06 3.68 -8.43
C ILE A 323 -34.78 4.99 -8.79
N ILE A 324 -34.74 5.39 -10.06
CA ILE A 324 -35.28 6.66 -10.53
C ILE A 324 -36.63 6.47 -11.26
N ASP A 325 -37.47 7.51 -11.22
CA ASP A 325 -38.82 7.46 -11.79
C ASP A 325 -38.87 7.35 -13.33
N ALA A 326 -37.80 7.76 -14.01
CA ALA A 326 -37.68 7.76 -15.47
C ALA A 326 -36.42 7.01 -15.91
N PRO A 327 -36.40 5.67 -15.78
CA PRO A 327 -35.21 4.88 -16.07
C PRO A 327 -34.88 4.87 -17.56
N ALA A 328 -33.60 4.69 -17.87
CA ALA A 328 -33.15 4.47 -19.24
C ALA A 328 -33.62 3.09 -19.76
N ARG A 329 -33.68 2.94 -21.08
CA ARG A 329 -34.03 1.65 -21.70
C ARG A 329 -33.01 0.57 -21.32
N GLY A 330 -33.50 -0.58 -20.87
CA GLY A 330 -32.65 -1.71 -20.45
C GLY A 330 -31.97 -1.50 -19.09
N GLU A 331 -32.31 -0.44 -18.36
CA GLU A 331 -31.81 -0.23 -17.00
C GLU A 331 -32.29 -1.32 -16.06
N GLY A 332 -31.36 -1.92 -15.31
CA GLY A 332 -31.63 -3.05 -14.42
C GLY A 332 -31.86 -4.39 -15.12
N GLU A 333 -32.03 -4.42 -16.44
CA GLU A 333 -32.07 -5.65 -17.24
C GLU A 333 -30.65 -6.20 -17.42
N TRP A 334 -30.49 -7.51 -17.23
CA TRP A 334 -29.20 -8.16 -17.41
C TRP A 334 -28.82 -8.28 -18.89
N LEU A 335 -27.53 -8.19 -19.15
CA LEU A 335 -26.90 -8.44 -20.45
C LEU A 335 -25.82 -9.50 -20.26
N ALA A 336 -26.08 -10.69 -20.80
CA ALA A 336 -25.13 -11.80 -20.78
C ALA A 336 -23.86 -11.48 -21.58
N VAL A 337 -22.70 -11.73 -20.96
CA VAL A 337 -21.39 -11.60 -21.61
C VAL A 337 -21.04 -12.91 -22.30
N VAL A 338 -21.25 -12.96 -23.61
CA VAL A 338 -21.09 -14.18 -24.44
C VAL A 338 -20.12 -14.01 -25.61
N ASP A 339 -19.79 -12.78 -25.96
CA ASP A 339 -18.98 -12.46 -27.14
C ASP A 339 -17.59 -11.90 -26.78
N ASP A 340 -17.21 -11.98 -25.51
CA ASP A 340 -15.90 -11.52 -25.06
C ASP A 340 -14.85 -12.63 -25.29
N PRO A 341 -13.82 -12.40 -26.12
CA PRO A 341 -12.82 -13.42 -26.43
C PRO A 341 -11.96 -13.80 -25.21
N PHE A 342 -11.95 -13.00 -24.14
CA PHE A 342 -11.23 -13.27 -22.90
C PHE A 342 -12.08 -14.07 -21.89
N VAL A 343 -13.40 -14.16 -22.09
CA VAL A 343 -14.30 -14.94 -21.24
C VAL A 343 -14.57 -16.30 -21.87
N LYS A 344 -13.94 -17.33 -21.31
CA LYS A 344 -14.17 -18.71 -21.78
C LYS A 344 -15.59 -19.17 -21.45
N ALA A 345 -16.26 -19.72 -22.46
CA ALA A 345 -17.55 -20.38 -22.30
C ALA A 345 -17.36 -21.90 -22.08
N TYR A 346 -18.06 -22.46 -21.10
CA TYR A 346 -18.15 -23.90 -20.92
C TYR A 346 -19.33 -24.46 -21.72
N PRO A 347 -19.16 -25.58 -22.46
CA PRO A 347 -20.27 -26.20 -23.17
C PRO A 347 -21.43 -26.56 -22.22
N ASN A 348 -22.64 -26.11 -22.57
CA ASN A 348 -23.87 -26.32 -21.80
C ASN A 348 -23.91 -25.63 -20.42
N ALA A 349 -22.98 -24.72 -20.13
CA ALA A 349 -23.07 -23.87 -18.95
C ALA A 349 -23.77 -22.54 -19.31
N PRO A 350 -24.48 -21.91 -18.37
CA PRO A 350 -24.94 -20.54 -18.56
C PRO A 350 -23.74 -19.57 -18.64
N PRO A 351 -23.92 -18.34 -19.13
CA PRO A 351 -22.85 -17.35 -19.20
C PRO A 351 -22.26 -17.10 -17.81
N GLY A 352 -20.92 -17.06 -17.71
CA GLY A 352 -20.24 -16.82 -16.45
C GLY A 352 -20.45 -15.40 -15.90
N PHE A 353 -20.70 -14.42 -16.76
CA PHE A 353 -20.94 -13.02 -16.40
C PHE A 353 -22.24 -12.48 -16.97
N ALA A 354 -22.88 -11.62 -16.19
CA ALA A 354 -23.96 -10.76 -16.65
C ALA A 354 -23.69 -9.33 -16.17
N THR A 355 -24.01 -8.35 -17.01
CA THR A 355 -23.81 -6.93 -16.70
C THR A 355 -25.12 -6.18 -16.80
N THR A 356 -25.28 -5.14 -16.00
CA THR A 356 -26.37 -4.18 -16.13
C THR A 356 -25.88 -2.81 -15.64
N PHE A 357 -26.73 -1.80 -15.74
CA PHE A 357 -26.44 -0.48 -15.20
C PHE A 357 -27.67 0.06 -14.47
N LEU A 358 -27.41 0.96 -13.52
CA LEU A 358 -28.42 1.71 -12.79
C LEU A 358 -28.05 3.19 -12.77
N GLN A 359 -29.05 4.06 -12.96
CA GLN A 359 -28.92 5.47 -12.70
C GLN A 359 -29.12 5.70 -11.20
N VAL A 360 -28.15 6.34 -10.54
CA VAL A 360 -28.12 6.45 -9.06
C VAL A 360 -28.41 7.86 -8.56
N ASP A 361 -28.43 8.86 -9.45
CA ASP A 361 -28.67 10.26 -9.09
C ASP A 361 -29.72 10.87 -10.03
N PRO A 362 -30.96 11.13 -9.54
CA PRO A 362 -32.02 11.78 -10.31
C PRO A 362 -31.64 13.16 -10.85
N GLU A 363 -30.76 13.91 -10.17
CA GLU A 363 -30.28 15.21 -10.65
C GLU A 363 -29.16 15.08 -11.70
N ARG A 364 -28.62 13.87 -11.90
CA ARG A 364 -27.49 13.59 -12.79
C ARG A 364 -27.69 12.26 -13.51
N PRO A 365 -28.59 12.22 -14.51
CA PRO A 365 -28.91 10.99 -15.23
C PRO A 365 -27.72 10.38 -16.01
N PHE A 366 -26.63 11.12 -16.18
CA PHE A 366 -25.37 10.59 -16.75
C PHE A 366 -24.51 9.82 -15.75
N THR A 367 -24.77 9.92 -14.44
CA THR A 367 -24.09 9.12 -13.42
C THR A 367 -24.69 7.72 -13.39
N ARG A 368 -23.97 6.75 -13.94
CA ARG A 368 -24.37 5.34 -13.98
C ARG A 368 -23.44 4.51 -13.11
N VAL A 369 -24.03 3.58 -12.35
CA VAL A 369 -23.29 2.49 -11.72
C VAL A 369 -23.45 1.27 -12.61
N TYR A 370 -22.34 0.70 -13.06
CA TYR A 370 -22.33 -0.57 -13.76
C TYR A 370 -22.24 -1.68 -12.73
N VAL A 371 -23.14 -2.65 -12.84
CA VAL A 371 -23.21 -3.82 -11.97
C VAL A 371 -22.79 -5.03 -12.79
N ILE A 372 -21.79 -5.76 -12.29
CA ILE A 372 -21.31 -7.00 -12.88
C ILE A 372 -21.64 -8.12 -11.90
N ALA A 373 -22.42 -9.10 -12.35
CA ALA A 373 -22.63 -10.35 -11.65
C ALA A 373 -21.74 -11.42 -12.27
N TRP A 374 -21.07 -12.23 -11.45
CA TRP A 374 -20.37 -13.43 -11.90
C TRP A 374 -20.90 -14.68 -11.19
N ASP A 375 -20.90 -15.80 -11.90
CA ASP A 375 -21.34 -17.09 -11.38
C ASP A 375 -20.20 -17.77 -10.60
N PRO A 376 -20.26 -17.88 -9.26
CA PRO A 376 -19.18 -18.47 -8.47
C PRO A 376 -18.98 -19.96 -8.73
N ARG A 377 -19.91 -20.63 -9.43
CA ARG A 377 -19.75 -22.03 -9.89
C ARG A 377 -18.74 -22.14 -11.03
N GLN A 378 -18.50 -21.04 -11.75
CA GLN A 378 -17.64 -20.99 -12.93
C GLN A 378 -16.41 -20.08 -12.72
N ILE A 379 -16.54 -19.03 -11.91
CA ILE A 379 -15.53 -17.99 -11.73
C ILE A 379 -15.17 -17.87 -10.25
N GLN A 380 -13.88 -18.02 -9.96
CA GLN A 380 -13.34 -17.87 -8.62
C GLN A 380 -12.77 -16.47 -8.43
N LEU A 381 -13.14 -15.80 -7.34
CA LEU A 381 -12.47 -14.59 -6.89
C LEU A 381 -11.13 -14.95 -6.24
N ARG A 382 -10.05 -14.34 -6.71
CA ARG A 382 -8.74 -14.37 -6.04
C ARG A 382 -8.35 -12.96 -5.62
N ILE A 383 -7.80 -12.87 -4.42
CA ILE A 383 -7.35 -11.61 -3.83
C ILE A 383 -5.84 -11.52 -4.00
N MET A 384 -5.35 -10.34 -4.38
CA MET A 384 -3.93 -10.01 -4.42
C MET A 384 -3.72 -8.77 -3.57
N SER A 385 -2.94 -8.89 -2.49
CA SER A 385 -2.57 -7.76 -1.64
C SER A 385 -1.63 -6.81 -2.39
N GLY A 386 -1.62 -5.54 -2.00
CA GLY A 386 -0.69 -4.55 -2.57
C GLY A 386 0.74 -4.72 -2.05
N THR A 387 1.64 -3.90 -2.59
CA THR A 387 3.09 -3.89 -2.25
C THR A 387 3.42 -3.11 -0.98
N GLN A 388 2.43 -2.39 -0.44
CA GLN A 388 2.56 -1.63 0.82
C GLN A 388 1.43 -2.00 1.78
N GLU A 389 0.19 -2.01 1.28
CA GLU A 389 -1.00 -2.35 2.06
C GLU A 389 -1.97 -3.19 1.22
N PRO A 390 -2.78 -4.09 1.81
CA PRO A 390 -2.74 -4.45 3.23
C PRO A 390 -1.47 -5.26 3.54
N GLU A 391 -0.78 -4.89 4.62
CA GLU A 391 0.26 -5.70 5.23
C GLU A 391 -0.40 -6.75 6.15
N SER A 392 0.04 -8.01 6.07
CA SER A 392 -0.41 -9.03 7.01
C SER A 392 0.02 -8.65 8.44
N ALA A 393 -0.58 -9.29 9.45
CA ALA A 393 -0.13 -9.14 10.83
C ALA A 393 1.36 -9.51 11.04
N THR A 394 1.95 -10.22 10.07
CA THR A 394 3.34 -10.72 10.08
C THR A 394 4.31 -9.86 9.25
N GLY A 395 3.83 -8.73 8.72
CA GLY A 395 4.66 -7.84 7.89
C GLY A 395 4.84 -8.30 6.45
N GLU A 396 4.01 -9.26 5.99
CA GLU A 396 4.05 -9.74 4.61
C GLU A 396 3.17 -8.87 3.70
N THR A 397 3.72 -8.51 2.55
CA THR A 397 3.03 -7.85 1.45
C THR A 397 3.11 -8.75 0.21
N ALA A 398 2.26 -8.50 -0.77
CA ALA A 398 2.24 -9.25 -2.01
C ALA A 398 2.67 -8.34 -3.17
N PRO A 399 3.00 -8.87 -4.36
CA PRO A 399 3.50 -8.06 -5.47
C PRO A 399 2.48 -7.05 -6.02
N GLY A 400 1.24 -7.01 -5.54
CA GLY A 400 0.20 -6.10 -6.05
C GLY A 400 -0.21 -6.34 -7.51
N MET A 401 0.29 -7.41 -8.11
CA MET A 401 0.21 -7.69 -9.54
C MET A 401 -0.32 -9.10 -9.75
N VAL A 402 -1.14 -9.26 -10.79
CA VAL A 402 -1.56 -10.59 -11.26
C VAL A 402 -0.32 -11.37 -11.73
N PRO A 403 -0.09 -12.60 -11.23
CA PRO A 403 1.01 -13.45 -11.68
C PRO A 403 1.04 -13.59 -13.20
N ARG A 404 2.24 -13.56 -13.78
CA ARG A 404 2.45 -13.51 -15.23
C ARG A 404 2.79 -14.87 -15.86
N ASP A 405 2.55 -15.96 -15.14
CA ASP A 405 2.68 -17.31 -15.69
C ASP A 405 1.52 -17.63 -16.65
N ASP A 406 1.82 -18.45 -17.66
CA ASP A 406 0.87 -18.78 -18.72
C ASP A 406 -0.41 -19.45 -18.18
N GLU A 407 -0.30 -20.27 -17.13
CA GLU A 407 -1.46 -20.94 -16.53
C GLU A 407 -2.44 -19.94 -15.91
N THR A 408 -1.93 -18.97 -15.16
CA THR A 408 -2.74 -17.91 -14.55
C THR A 408 -3.33 -17.00 -15.62
N LEU A 409 -2.51 -16.50 -16.55
CA LEU A 409 -2.97 -15.58 -17.58
C LEU A 409 -4.01 -16.20 -18.53
N ASP A 410 -3.95 -17.51 -18.78
CA ASP A 410 -4.96 -18.23 -19.56
C ASP A 410 -6.33 -18.36 -18.84
N ARG A 411 -6.39 -18.10 -17.53
CA ARG A 411 -7.61 -18.22 -16.72
C ARG A 411 -8.14 -16.89 -16.17
N VAL A 412 -7.36 -15.83 -16.24
CA VAL A 412 -7.76 -14.51 -15.75
C VAL A 412 -8.77 -13.88 -16.70
N VAL A 413 -9.97 -13.63 -16.17
CA VAL A 413 -11.10 -13.03 -16.91
C VAL A 413 -11.33 -11.56 -16.56
N GLY A 414 -10.66 -11.03 -15.54
CA GLY A 414 -10.79 -9.64 -15.13
C GLY A 414 -10.09 -9.33 -13.80
N GLY A 415 -10.03 -8.03 -13.47
CA GLY A 415 -9.53 -7.54 -12.20
C GLY A 415 -10.11 -6.16 -11.89
N PHE A 416 -10.36 -5.88 -10.62
CA PHE A 416 -10.84 -4.59 -10.14
C PHE A 416 -10.15 -4.26 -8.81
N ASN A 417 -10.06 -2.98 -8.48
CA ASN A 417 -9.49 -2.58 -7.20
C ASN A 417 -10.39 -3.04 -6.05
N GLY A 418 -9.79 -3.52 -4.96
CA GLY A 418 -10.50 -3.88 -3.74
C GLY A 418 -11.04 -2.68 -2.95
N GLY A 419 -11.39 -2.96 -1.69
CA GLY A 419 -11.86 -1.96 -0.72
C GLY A 419 -10.75 -1.04 -0.19
N PHE A 420 -11.12 -0.11 0.69
CA PHE A 420 -10.20 0.84 1.32
C PHE A 420 -9.05 0.13 2.05
N GLN A 421 -7.86 0.73 2.01
CA GLN A 421 -6.71 0.37 2.84
C GLN A 421 -7.14 0.36 4.32
N SER A 422 -7.37 -0.82 4.90
CA SER A 422 -7.30 -0.98 6.35
C SER A 422 -5.84 -1.17 6.71
N LEU A 423 -5.31 -0.29 7.56
CA LEU A 423 -4.05 -0.55 8.25
C LEU A 423 -4.23 -1.87 9.00
N HIS A 424 -3.37 -2.85 8.70
CA HIS A 424 -3.29 -4.17 9.37
C HIS A 424 -4.33 -5.23 9.00
N GLY A 425 -5.04 -5.11 7.88
CA GLY A 425 -5.81 -6.23 7.32
C GLY A 425 -6.94 -6.78 8.19
N GLU A 426 -7.28 -6.13 9.31
CA GLU A 426 -8.44 -6.50 10.11
C GLU A 426 -9.71 -6.08 9.37
N PHE A 427 -10.52 -7.09 9.04
CA PHE A 427 -11.90 -6.96 8.56
C PHE A 427 -12.82 -7.79 9.45
#